data_AF-A0A844N016-F1
#
_entry.id   AF-A0A844N016-F1
#
_cell.length_a   1.000
_cell.length_b   1.000
_cell.length_c   1.000
_cell.angle_alpha   90.00
_cell.angle_beta   90.00
_cell.angle_gamma   90.00
#
_symmetry.space_group_name_H-M   'P 1'
#
loop_
_entity.id
_entity.type
_entity.pdbx_description
1 polymer ?
#
loop_
_entity_poly.entity_id
_entity_poly.type
_entity_poly.pdbx_seq_one_letter_code
_entity_poly.pdbx_strand_id
1 'polypeptide(L)'
;MAARSNLVPTPYTIKMALLKALLESQGKQYQDNFDTWIEREFTWIRDLQIYILPPEQLVVNRNGYKLRYFDQITDKADKSRTTRPMQDGFVFREWIHLQGELQICVGMNEDVSNKLQDNQQNKLQELTQLFAQINYFGKKGCFFQYLPNRTQTTNQPTFIPNPNDSFTIQPMDDFSSKTTFNRINPFSKDKAQLDKDRIIKPGFLPLKLRSTSARYDFYQRD
;
A
#
# COMPACT_ATOMS: atom_id res chain seq x y z
N MET A 1 -21.48 0.06 3.60
CA MET A 1 -20.49 -1.00 3.32
C MET A 1 -19.42 -0.94 4.41
N ALA A 2 -19.29 -1.96 5.25
CA ALA A 2 -18.31 -1.97 6.34
C ALA A 2 -16.89 -1.84 5.75
N ALA A 3 -15.99 -1.11 6.43
CA ALA A 3 -14.62 -0.91 5.97
C ALA A 3 -13.83 -2.23 6.08
N ARG A 4 -13.97 -3.09 5.06
CA ARG A 4 -13.22 -4.34 4.89
C ARG A 4 -11.75 -4.02 4.62
N SER A 5 -10.88 -4.92 5.06
CA SER A 5 -9.44 -4.79 4.90
C SER A 5 -8.91 -5.89 3.98
N ASN A 6 -7.94 -5.53 3.17
CA ASN A 6 -7.16 -6.50 2.40
C ASN A 6 -6.18 -7.20 3.35
N LEU A 7 -6.13 -8.54 3.32
CA LEU A 7 -5.26 -9.42 4.12
C LEU A 7 -3.79 -9.01 4.11
N VAL A 8 -3.31 -8.51 2.97
CA VAL A 8 -1.98 -7.91 2.81
C VAL A 8 -2.06 -6.57 2.06
N PRO A 9 -1.08 -5.66 2.24
CA PRO A 9 -1.00 -4.43 1.47
C PRO A 9 -1.01 -4.70 -0.04
N THR A 10 -1.69 -3.87 -0.82
CA THR A 10 -1.64 -4.00 -2.29
C THR A 10 -0.34 -3.42 -2.85
N PRO A 11 0.11 -3.83 -4.05
CA PRO A 11 1.22 -3.18 -4.74
C PRO A 11 1.07 -1.65 -4.81
N TYR A 12 -0.13 -1.14 -5.11
CA TYR A 12 -0.42 0.29 -5.07
C TYR A 12 -0.08 0.93 -3.72
N THR A 13 -0.50 0.29 -2.61
CA THR A 13 -0.24 0.81 -1.25
C THR A 13 1.25 0.87 -0.95
N ILE A 14 2.01 -0.13 -1.39
CA ILE A 14 3.47 -0.18 -1.20
C ILE A 14 4.15 0.90 -2.06
N LYS A 15 3.78 1.03 -3.33
CA LYS A 15 4.33 2.06 -4.24
C LYS A 15 4.02 3.48 -3.75
N MET A 16 2.81 3.72 -3.23
CA MET A 16 2.47 5.01 -2.61
C MET A 16 3.27 5.28 -1.33
N ALA A 17 3.56 4.26 -0.52
CA ALA A 17 4.40 4.41 0.67
C ALA A 17 5.86 4.72 0.30
N LEU A 18 6.39 4.08 -0.75
CA LEU A 18 7.71 4.37 -1.32
C LEU A 18 7.77 5.81 -1.85
N LEU A 19 6.78 6.23 -2.64
CA LEU A 19 6.69 7.59 -3.17
C LEU A 19 6.62 8.64 -2.05
N LYS A 20 5.86 8.37 -0.98
CA LYS A 20 5.82 9.24 0.20
C LYS A 20 7.19 9.35 0.85
N ALA A 21 7.86 8.22 1.12
CA ALA A 21 9.19 8.21 1.72
C ALA A 21 10.21 8.96 0.85
N LEU A 22 10.13 8.82 -0.47
CA LEU A 22 10.97 9.53 -1.43
C LEU A 22 10.74 11.05 -1.35
N LEU A 23 9.48 11.49 -1.43
CA LEU A 23 9.12 12.91 -1.36
C LEU A 23 9.56 13.55 -0.04
N GLU A 24 9.39 12.85 1.08
CA GLU A 24 9.76 13.35 2.42
C GLU A 24 11.28 13.42 2.62
N SER A 25 12.05 12.46 2.08
CA SER A 25 13.50 12.41 2.26
C SER A 25 14.28 13.26 1.25
N GLN A 26 13.82 13.30 -0.01
CA GLN A 26 14.58 13.89 -1.11
C GLN A 26 13.89 15.12 -1.73
N GLY A 27 12.56 15.26 -1.62
CA GLY A 27 11.80 16.25 -2.38
C GLY A 27 12.24 17.71 -2.18
N LYS A 28 12.79 18.03 -0.99
CA LYS A 28 13.34 19.38 -0.71
C LYS A 28 14.61 19.69 -1.52
N GLN A 29 15.40 18.69 -1.89
CA GLN A 29 16.65 18.87 -2.64
C GLN A 29 16.41 19.18 -4.12
N TYR A 30 15.22 18.85 -4.63
CA TYR A 30 14.84 19.00 -6.02
C TYR A 30 13.78 20.10 -6.23
N GLN A 31 13.75 21.13 -5.36
CA GLN A 31 12.76 22.20 -5.46
C GLN A 31 12.82 22.95 -6.79
N ASP A 32 14.03 23.19 -7.30
CA ASP A 32 14.25 23.96 -8.53
C ASP A 32 13.87 23.19 -9.81
N ASN A 33 13.80 21.86 -9.74
CA ASN A 33 13.51 20.98 -10.88
C ASN A 33 12.49 19.88 -10.53
N PHE A 34 11.57 20.19 -9.61
CA PHE A 34 10.69 19.21 -8.97
C PHE A 34 9.89 18.39 -9.98
N ASP A 35 9.28 19.04 -10.98
CA ASP A 35 8.41 18.38 -11.95
C ASP A 35 9.16 17.33 -12.79
N THR A 36 10.37 17.66 -13.25
CA THR A 36 11.19 16.73 -14.03
C THR A 36 11.70 15.59 -13.17
N TRP A 37 12.15 15.89 -11.95
CA TRP A 37 12.62 14.89 -11.01
C TRP A 37 11.50 13.93 -10.61
N ILE A 38 10.34 14.44 -10.18
CA ILE A 38 9.26 13.59 -9.68
C ILE A 38 8.63 12.72 -10.76
N GLU A 39 8.53 13.19 -12.01
CA GLU A 39 8.03 12.34 -13.10
C GLU A 39 9.00 11.19 -13.38
N ARG A 40 10.31 11.43 -13.33
CA ARG A 40 11.32 10.36 -13.43
C ARG A 40 11.20 9.38 -12.27
N GLU A 41 11.18 9.87 -11.04
CA GLU A 41 11.15 9.01 -9.85
C GLU A 41 9.83 8.24 -9.73
N PHE A 42 8.72 8.88 -10.03
CA PHE A 42 7.42 8.23 -10.06
C PHE A 42 7.37 7.12 -11.11
N THR A 43 7.92 7.34 -12.30
CA THR A 43 7.88 6.37 -13.40
C THR A 43 8.52 5.04 -13.00
N TRP A 44 9.69 5.04 -12.37
CA TRP A 44 10.29 3.77 -11.97
C TRP A 44 9.58 3.13 -10.78
N ILE A 45 9.12 3.91 -9.79
CA ILE A 45 8.32 3.39 -8.66
C ILE A 45 7.03 2.75 -9.16
N ARG A 46 6.35 3.40 -10.11
CA ARG A 46 5.14 2.91 -10.77
C ARG A 46 5.38 1.56 -11.43
N ASP A 47 6.52 1.41 -12.10
CA ASP A 47 6.84 0.22 -12.89
C ASP A 47 7.52 -0.90 -12.08
N LEU A 48 7.73 -0.72 -10.77
CA LEU A 48 8.21 -1.78 -9.88
C LEU A 48 7.27 -2.99 -9.91
N GLN A 49 7.87 -4.18 -10.04
CA GLN A 49 7.19 -5.44 -9.86
C GLN A 49 7.22 -5.82 -8.37
N ILE A 50 6.06 -6.14 -7.81
CA ILE A 50 5.89 -6.43 -6.38
C ILE A 50 5.21 -7.77 -6.21
N TYR A 51 5.85 -8.67 -5.46
CA TYR A 51 5.25 -9.89 -4.95
C TYR A 51 5.23 -9.87 -3.43
N ILE A 52 4.18 -10.43 -2.84
CA ILE A 52 3.95 -10.37 -1.40
C ILE A 52 3.72 -11.78 -0.90
N LEU A 53 4.56 -12.24 0.03
CA LEU A 53 4.29 -13.43 0.81
C LEU A 53 3.69 -13.02 2.16
N PRO A 54 2.46 -13.42 2.46
CA PRO A 54 1.87 -13.16 3.77
C PRO A 54 2.66 -13.88 4.89
N PRO A 55 2.59 -13.38 6.13
CA PRO A 55 3.07 -14.11 7.30
C PRO A 55 2.40 -15.47 7.42
N GLU A 56 2.98 -16.33 8.27
CA GLU A 56 2.45 -17.69 8.47
C GLU A 56 1.01 -17.69 8.99
N GLN A 57 0.64 -16.71 9.82
CA GLN A 57 -0.68 -16.64 10.44
C GLN A 57 -1.23 -15.20 10.41
N LEU A 58 -2.53 -15.10 10.16
CA LEU A 58 -3.26 -13.82 10.10
C LEU A 58 -4.63 -13.97 10.76
N VAL A 59 -5.02 -12.96 11.54
CA VAL A 59 -6.37 -12.87 12.12
C VAL A 59 -7.03 -11.59 11.63
N VAL A 60 -8.12 -11.74 10.89
CA VAL A 60 -9.01 -10.65 10.54
C VAL A 60 -9.97 -10.43 11.71
N ASN A 61 -9.94 -9.26 12.33
CA ASN A 61 -10.81 -8.90 13.44
C ASN A 61 -11.82 -7.83 13.01
N ARG A 62 -13.11 -8.09 13.25
CA ARG A 62 -14.24 -7.23 12.93
C ARG A 62 -14.69 -6.49 14.18
N ASN A 63 -14.34 -5.22 14.27
CA ASN A 63 -14.61 -4.41 15.45
C ASN A 63 -15.61 -3.29 15.18
N GLY A 64 -16.52 -3.09 16.13
CA GLY A 64 -17.38 -1.91 16.20
C GLY A 64 -16.79 -0.87 17.14
N TYR A 65 -16.71 0.38 16.68
CA TYR A 65 -16.16 1.50 17.43
C TYR A 65 -17.26 2.52 17.69
N LYS A 66 -17.49 2.83 18.97
CA LYS A 66 -18.27 4.00 19.35
C LYS A 66 -17.31 5.19 19.45
N LEU A 67 -17.56 6.20 18.65
CA LEU A 67 -16.69 7.36 18.51
C LEU A 67 -17.51 8.63 18.68
N ARG A 68 -16.91 9.64 19.32
CA ARG A 68 -17.50 10.97 19.48
C ARG A 68 -16.88 11.88 18.43
N TYR A 69 -17.71 12.52 17.60
CA TYR A 69 -17.24 13.43 16.56
C TYR A 69 -17.88 14.80 16.72
N PHE A 70 -17.22 15.84 16.21
CA PHE A 70 -17.88 17.12 15.95
C PHE A 70 -18.89 16.95 14.82
N ASP A 71 -19.99 17.71 14.87
CA ASP A 71 -21.01 17.74 13.82
C ASP A 71 -20.37 18.11 12.46
N GLN A 72 -20.27 17.13 11.56
CA GLN A 72 -19.67 17.32 10.22
C GLN A 72 -20.67 17.95 9.22
N ILE A 73 -21.95 18.04 9.58
CA ILE A 73 -23.02 18.59 8.72
C ILE A 73 -22.93 20.12 8.70
N THR A 74 -22.61 20.73 9.84
CA THR A 74 -22.40 22.18 9.96
C THR A 74 -21.20 22.70 9.18
N ASP A 75 -20.21 21.83 8.93
CA ASP A 75 -18.95 22.22 8.29
C ASP A 75 -18.98 22.13 6.76
N LYS A 76 -19.97 21.42 6.18
CA LYS A 76 -20.04 21.15 4.73
C LYS A 76 -21.38 21.48 4.05
N ALA A 77 -22.50 21.49 4.77
CA ALA A 77 -23.83 21.61 4.17
C ALA A 77 -24.62 22.85 4.64
N ASP A 78 -24.46 23.29 5.89
CA ASP A 78 -25.18 24.46 6.43
C ASP A 78 -24.34 25.20 7.48
N LYS A 79 -23.68 26.29 7.05
CA LYS A 79 -22.82 27.12 7.89
C LYS A 79 -23.59 27.95 8.93
N SER A 80 -24.93 28.00 8.85
CA SER A 80 -25.77 28.78 9.79
C SER A 80 -26.11 28.02 11.07
N ARG A 81 -25.94 26.70 11.06
CA ARG A 81 -26.24 25.83 12.20
C ARG A 81 -25.02 25.75 13.12
N THR A 82 -25.25 25.86 14.43
CA THR A 82 -24.21 25.72 15.45
C THR A 82 -23.64 24.31 15.46
N THR A 83 -22.32 24.18 15.31
CA THR A 83 -21.61 22.89 15.42
C THR A 83 -21.86 22.29 16.79
N ARG A 84 -22.51 21.12 16.81
CA ARG A 84 -22.72 20.38 18.05
C ARG A 84 -21.48 19.54 18.37
N PRO A 85 -20.83 19.74 19.53
CA PRO A 85 -19.70 18.90 19.92
C PRO A 85 -20.15 17.48 20.27
N MET A 86 -19.27 16.50 20.05
CA MET A 86 -19.35 15.15 20.61
C MET A 86 -20.64 14.35 20.29
N GLN A 87 -21.09 14.39 19.03
CA GLN A 87 -22.15 13.49 18.58
C GLN A 87 -21.68 12.03 18.60
N ASP A 88 -22.58 11.14 19.00
CA ASP A 88 -22.35 9.70 18.96
C ASP A 88 -22.33 9.22 17.50
N GLY A 89 -21.26 8.52 17.14
CA GLY A 89 -21.15 7.79 15.88
C GLY A 89 -20.73 6.35 16.14
N PHE A 90 -21.21 5.45 15.31
CA PHE A 90 -20.81 4.05 15.33
C PHE A 90 -20.14 3.72 14.01
N VAL A 91 -18.93 3.15 14.07
CA VAL A 91 -18.17 2.78 12.87
C VAL A 91 -17.69 1.35 12.99
N PHE A 92 -17.92 0.55 11.96
CA PHE A 92 -17.32 -0.77 11.83
C PHE A 92 -15.97 -0.66 11.12
N ARG A 93 -14.92 -1.26 11.69
CA ARG A 93 -13.63 -1.41 11.02
C ARG A 93 -13.12 -2.83 11.17
N GLU A 94 -12.62 -3.34 10.07
CA GLU A 94 -11.84 -4.57 10.02
C GLU A 94 -10.36 -4.25 10.19
N TRP A 95 -9.68 -5.04 11.02
CA TRP A 95 -8.23 -4.96 11.24
C TRP A 95 -7.62 -6.33 11.05
N ILE A 96 -6.37 -6.39 10.58
CA ILE A 96 -5.67 -7.64 10.40
C ILE A 96 -4.49 -7.65 11.34
N HIS A 97 -4.46 -8.65 12.21
CA HIS A 97 -3.27 -8.97 12.98
C HIS A 97 -2.41 -9.92 12.15
N LEU A 98 -1.16 -9.53 11.92
CA LEU A 98 -0.15 -10.27 11.21
C LEU A 98 0.80 -10.90 12.22
N GLN A 99 0.82 -12.24 12.29
CA GLN A 99 1.74 -12.96 13.17
C GLN A 99 2.94 -13.44 12.36
N GLY A 100 4.06 -12.73 12.52
CA GLY A 100 5.33 -13.02 11.85
C GLY A 100 5.75 -11.95 10.85
N GLU A 101 6.63 -12.33 9.93
CA GLU A 101 7.24 -11.43 8.94
C GLU A 101 6.41 -11.41 7.65
N LEU A 102 6.04 -10.21 7.18
CA LEU A 102 5.51 -10.00 5.82
C LEU A 102 6.71 -9.87 4.88
N GLN A 103 6.84 -10.74 3.89
CA GLN A 103 7.93 -10.63 2.91
C GLN A 103 7.43 -9.94 1.65
N ILE A 104 8.22 -8.97 1.18
CA ILE A 104 7.93 -8.20 -0.03
C ILE A 104 9.11 -8.39 -0.97
N CYS A 105 8.89 -9.06 -2.09
CA CYS A 105 9.86 -9.10 -3.19
C CYS A 105 9.57 -7.92 -4.12
N VAL A 106 10.57 -7.08 -4.36
CA VAL A 106 10.47 -5.94 -5.25
C VAL A 106 11.59 -5.99 -6.27
N GLY A 107 11.24 -5.85 -7.54
CA GLY A 107 12.19 -5.85 -8.64
C GLY A 107 11.83 -4.81 -9.70
N MET A 108 12.84 -4.42 -10.48
CA MET A 108 12.65 -3.65 -11.70
C MET A 108 12.60 -4.62 -12.87
N ASN A 109 11.69 -4.40 -13.81
CA ASN A 109 11.75 -5.12 -15.08
C ASN A 109 12.99 -4.69 -15.88
N GLU A 110 13.51 -5.56 -16.74
CA GLU A 110 14.68 -5.28 -17.58
C GLU A 110 14.50 -4.01 -18.41
N ASP A 111 13.30 -3.79 -18.96
CA ASP A 111 12.94 -2.59 -19.73
C ASP A 111 13.06 -1.29 -18.95
N VAL A 112 12.80 -1.32 -17.64
CA VAL A 112 12.89 -0.15 -16.74
C VAL A 112 14.35 0.11 -16.41
N SER A 113 15.09 -0.96 -16.11
CA SER A 113 16.52 -0.91 -15.80
C SER A 113 17.32 -0.30 -16.95
N ASN A 114 17.00 -0.67 -18.19
CA ASN A 114 17.64 -0.13 -19.40
C ASN A 114 17.34 1.36 -19.64
N LYS A 115 16.16 1.85 -19.23
CA LYS A 115 15.73 3.25 -19.46
C LYS A 115 16.33 4.23 -18.46
N LEU A 116 16.62 3.78 -17.25
CA LEU A 116 17.01 4.68 -16.16
C LEU A 116 18.41 5.25 -16.31
N GLN A 117 19.30 4.67 -17.13
CA GLN A 117 20.73 5.03 -17.26
C GLN A 117 21.51 5.09 -15.93
N ASP A 118 20.85 4.80 -14.81
CA ASP A 118 21.41 4.72 -13.47
C ASP A 118 21.93 3.31 -13.20
N ASN A 119 22.98 3.21 -12.38
CA ASN A 119 23.48 1.93 -11.93
C ASN A 119 22.38 1.21 -11.13
N GLN A 120 21.98 0.00 -11.56
CA GLN A 120 21.00 -0.85 -10.89
C GLN A 120 21.31 -1.01 -9.40
N GLN A 121 22.59 -1.08 -9.02
CA GLN A 121 23.03 -1.16 -7.63
C GLN A 121 22.61 0.08 -6.81
N ASN A 122 22.70 1.28 -7.41
CA ASN A 122 22.30 2.53 -6.74
C ASN A 122 20.78 2.53 -6.48
N LYS A 123 19.99 2.06 -7.45
CA LYS A 123 18.53 1.99 -7.29
C LYS A 123 18.09 0.94 -6.26
N LEU A 124 18.78 -0.19 -6.16
CA LEU A 124 18.53 -1.17 -5.09
C LEU A 124 18.88 -0.60 -3.71
N GLN A 125 19.98 0.15 -3.61
CA GLN A 125 20.35 0.84 -2.38
C GLN A 125 19.31 1.91 -2.00
N GLU A 126 18.86 2.72 -2.96
CA GLU A 126 17.80 3.69 -2.77
C GLU A 126 16.50 3.02 -2.29
N LEU A 127 16.09 1.93 -2.93
CA LEU A 127 14.90 1.18 -2.52
C LEU A 127 15.00 0.67 -1.08
N THR A 128 16.17 0.18 -0.68
CA THR A 128 16.46 -0.24 0.70
C THR A 128 16.31 0.91 1.69
N GLN A 129 16.85 2.09 1.35
CA GLN A 129 16.74 3.30 2.18
C GLN A 129 15.29 3.81 2.27
N LEU A 130 14.52 3.71 1.19
CA LEU A 130 13.10 4.10 1.18
C LEU A 130 12.26 3.16 2.05
N PHE A 131 12.46 1.84 1.94
CA PHE A 131 11.75 0.87 2.78
C PHE A 131 12.05 1.05 4.27
N ALA A 132 13.29 1.37 4.62
CA ALA A 132 13.70 1.63 6.01
C ALA A 132 12.96 2.82 6.66
N GLN A 133 12.36 3.71 5.85
CA GLN A 133 11.62 4.89 6.32
C GLN A 133 10.10 4.64 6.42
N ILE A 134 9.60 3.52 5.90
CA ILE A 134 8.17 3.18 5.91
C ILE A 134 7.81 2.51 7.24
N ASN A 135 6.88 3.13 7.97
CA ASN A 135 6.42 2.63 9.28
C ASN A 135 4.99 2.09 9.27
N TYR A 136 4.27 2.20 8.15
CA TYR A 136 2.92 1.68 8.02
C TYR A 136 2.52 1.49 6.56
N PHE A 137 1.60 0.55 6.32
CA PHE A 137 0.86 0.45 5.06
C PHE A 137 -0.63 0.68 5.31
N GLY A 138 -1.24 1.57 4.53
CA GLY A 138 -2.64 1.94 4.70
C GLY A 138 -2.86 2.99 5.80
N LYS A 139 -3.55 2.62 6.89
CA LYS A 139 -3.86 3.56 7.98
C LYS A 139 -2.65 3.72 8.90
N LYS A 140 -2.49 4.92 9.50
CA LYS A 140 -1.39 5.21 10.45
C LYS A 140 -1.30 4.26 11.65
N GLY A 141 -2.40 3.60 12.03
CA GLY A 141 -2.42 2.61 13.11
C GLY A 141 -1.94 1.21 12.70
N CYS A 142 -1.64 0.97 11.42
CA CYS A 142 -1.15 -0.31 10.91
C CYS A 142 0.39 -0.30 10.91
N PHE A 143 1.01 -0.48 12.07
CA PHE A 143 2.47 -0.41 12.20
C PHE A 143 3.18 -1.56 11.48
N PHE A 144 4.25 -1.23 10.75
CA PHE A 144 5.21 -2.16 10.17
C PHE A 144 6.62 -1.68 10.51
N GLN A 145 7.53 -2.62 10.72
CA GLN A 145 8.95 -2.31 10.93
C GLN A 145 9.78 -3.02 9.86
N TYR A 146 10.64 -2.25 9.20
CA TYR A 146 11.62 -2.81 8.27
C TYR A 146 12.69 -3.61 9.02
N LEU A 147 13.01 -4.81 8.52
CA LEU A 147 13.99 -5.72 9.11
C LEU A 147 15.23 -5.81 8.21
N PRO A 148 16.30 -5.02 8.47
CA PRO A 148 17.48 -4.99 7.61
C PRO A 148 18.18 -6.36 7.53
N ASN A 149 18.24 -7.08 8.65
CA ASN A 149 18.86 -8.41 8.73
C ASN A 149 18.06 -9.52 8.02
N ARG A 150 16.86 -9.21 7.50
CA ARG A 150 16.01 -10.11 6.71
C ARG A 150 15.94 -9.73 5.24
N THR A 151 16.76 -8.76 4.82
CA THR A 151 16.81 -8.31 3.42
C THR A 151 17.86 -9.09 2.66
N GLN A 152 17.50 -9.53 1.45
CA GLN A 152 18.38 -10.24 0.54
C GLN A 152 18.18 -9.72 -0.88
N THR A 153 19.27 -9.69 -1.65
CA THR A 153 19.24 -9.37 -3.08
C THR A 153 19.40 -10.65 -3.87
N THR A 154 18.46 -10.94 -4.77
CA THR A 154 18.47 -12.13 -5.61
C THR A 154 18.23 -11.74 -7.07
N ASN A 155 18.75 -12.53 -8.01
CA ASN A 155 18.55 -12.29 -9.45
C ASN A 155 17.14 -12.63 -9.92
N GLN A 156 16.42 -13.44 -9.14
CA GLN A 156 15.05 -13.87 -9.41
C GLN A 156 14.21 -13.71 -8.14
N PRO A 157 12.90 -13.46 -8.26
CA PRO A 157 12.02 -13.35 -7.10
C PRO A 157 12.02 -14.66 -6.31
N THR A 158 12.18 -14.57 -4.99
CA THR A 158 12.14 -15.76 -4.11
C THR A 158 10.74 -16.33 -3.92
N PHE A 159 9.72 -15.53 -4.27
CA PHE A 159 8.33 -15.93 -4.25
C PHE A 159 7.58 -15.33 -5.44
N ILE A 160 6.84 -16.17 -6.15
CA ILE A 160 5.87 -15.78 -7.16
C ILE A 160 4.54 -16.45 -6.78
N PRO A 161 3.42 -15.71 -6.70
CA PRO A 161 2.11 -16.30 -6.46
C PRO A 161 1.77 -17.40 -7.47
N ASN A 162 1.47 -18.61 -6.99
CA ASN A 162 0.99 -19.71 -7.81
C ASN A 162 -0.52 -19.89 -7.60
N PRO A 163 -1.37 -19.74 -8.63
CA PRO A 163 -2.80 -19.98 -8.53
C PRO A 163 -3.17 -21.40 -8.07
N ASN A 164 -2.34 -22.40 -8.36
CA ASN A 164 -2.61 -23.80 -7.97
C ASN A 164 -2.38 -24.06 -6.48
N ASP A 165 -1.51 -23.28 -5.83
CA ASP A 165 -1.15 -23.43 -4.41
C ASP A 165 -1.83 -22.38 -3.52
N SER A 166 -2.70 -21.55 -4.10
CA SER A 166 -3.33 -20.42 -3.42
C SER A 166 -4.81 -20.65 -3.16
N PHE A 167 -5.19 -20.64 -1.88
CA PHE A 167 -6.56 -20.90 -1.44
C PHE A 167 -7.38 -19.63 -1.23
N THR A 168 -6.72 -18.46 -1.17
CA THR A 168 -7.39 -17.18 -0.95
C THR A 168 -7.08 -16.20 -2.08
N ILE A 169 -8.12 -15.60 -2.64
CA ILE A 169 -8.02 -14.57 -3.68
C ILE A 169 -8.38 -13.21 -3.08
N GLN A 170 -7.52 -12.22 -3.26
CA GLN A 170 -7.73 -10.84 -2.85
C GLN A 170 -7.60 -9.90 -4.05
N PRO A 171 -8.45 -8.86 -4.20
CA PRO A 171 -8.21 -7.81 -5.18
C PRO A 171 -6.92 -7.04 -4.87
N MET A 172 -5.96 -7.08 -5.80
CA MET A 172 -4.70 -6.37 -5.76
C MET A 172 -4.75 -5.17 -6.69
N ASP A 173 -4.86 -4.00 -6.09
CA ASP A 173 -4.77 -2.72 -6.78
C ASP A 173 -3.31 -2.35 -7.08
N ASP A 174 -3.07 -1.83 -8.28
CA ASP A 174 -1.77 -1.35 -8.74
C ASP A 174 -1.92 -0.20 -9.75
N PHE A 175 -0.83 0.47 -10.09
CA PHE A 175 -0.81 1.44 -11.16
C PHE A 175 -0.89 0.80 -12.55
N SER A 176 -1.56 1.51 -13.44
CA SER A 176 -1.39 1.33 -14.89
C SER A 176 -0.05 1.87 -15.36
N SER A 177 0.51 1.27 -16.41
CA SER A 177 1.73 1.76 -17.08
C SER A 177 1.58 3.15 -17.71
N LYS A 178 0.35 3.68 -17.83
CA LYS A 178 0.07 5.02 -18.36
C LYS A 178 -0.15 6.06 -17.26
N THR A 179 -0.15 5.66 -15.99
CA THR A 179 -0.36 6.57 -14.87
C THR A 179 0.78 7.58 -14.82
N THR A 180 0.44 8.84 -14.57
CA THR A 180 1.40 9.93 -14.35
C THR A 180 1.36 10.41 -12.90
N PHE A 181 2.39 11.10 -12.43
CA PHE A 181 2.40 11.64 -11.07
C PHE A 181 1.24 12.60 -10.86
N ASN A 182 0.92 13.42 -11.87
CA ASN A 182 -0.16 14.40 -11.78
C ASN A 182 -1.54 13.78 -11.52
N ARG A 183 -1.79 12.52 -11.92
CA ARG A 183 -3.07 11.81 -11.69
C ARG A 183 -3.27 11.38 -10.24
N ILE A 184 -2.17 11.21 -9.50
CA ILE A 184 -2.17 10.69 -8.12
C ILE A 184 -1.86 11.78 -7.09
N ASN A 185 -1.36 12.93 -7.56
CA ASN A 185 -1.07 14.09 -6.75
C ASN A 185 -2.39 14.69 -6.21
N PRO A 186 -2.60 14.74 -4.87
CA PRO A 186 -3.82 15.29 -4.29
C PRO A 186 -4.00 16.80 -4.51
N PHE A 187 -2.93 17.51 -4.91
CA PHE A 187 -2.98 18.93 -5.25
C PHE A 187 -3.29 19.18 -6.73
N SER A 188 -3.33 18.14 -7.56
CA SER A 188 -3.68 18.25 -8.97
C SER A 188 -5.19 18.32 -9.20
N LYS A 189 -5.58 18.93 -10.31
CA LYS A 189 -6.96 18.87 -10.84
C LYS A 189 -7.24 17.55 -11.55
N ASP A 190 -6.21 16.84 -12.01
CA ASP A 190 -6.34 15.53 -12.62
C ASP A 190 -6.67 14.48 -11.56
N LYS A 191 -7.71 13.69 -11.82
CA LYS A 191 -8.09 12.57 -10.94
C LYS A 191 -7.69 11.25 -11.59
N ALA A 192 -7.10 10.36 -10.81
CA ALA A 192 -6.90 8.96 -11.18
C ALA A 192 -8.24 8.27 -11.39
N GLN A 193 -8.36 7.53 -12.49
CA GLN A 193 -9.53 6.73 -12.85
C GLN A 193 -9.25 5.25 -12.64
N LEU A 194 -10.22 4.55 -12.06
CA LEU A 194 -10.22 3.09 -12.01
C LEU A 194 -10.29 2.54 -13.45
N ASP A 195 -9.65 1.40 -13.69
CA ASP A 195 -9.51 0.71 -14.97
C ASP A 195 -8.69 1.44 -16.05
N LYS A 196 -8.16 2.64 -15.73
CA LYS A 196 -7.27 3.41 -16.60
C LYS A 196 -5.93 3.72 -15.95
N ASP A 197 -5.95 4.37 -14.79
CA ASP A 197 -4.77 4.77 -14.00
C ASP A 197 -4.52 3.78 -12.84
N ARG A 198 -5.58 3.14 -12.36
CA ARG A 198 -5.51 2.08 -11.34
C ARG A 198 -6.12 0.81 -11.87
N ILE A 199 -5.41 -0.31 -11.72
CA ILE A 199 -5.81 -1.61 -12.23
C ILE A 199 -5.95 -2.56 -11.03
N ILE A 200 -7.09 -3.23 -10.93
CA ILE A 200 -7.31 -4.27 -9.94
C ILE A 200 -7.12 -5.64 -10.60
N LYS A 201 -6.17 -6.42 -10.08
CA LYS A 201 -5.89 -7.79 -10.52
C LYS A 201 -6.20 -8.78 -9.39
N PRO A 202 -6.58 -10.03 -9.67
CA PRO A 202 -6.66 -11.05 -8.63
C PRO A 202 -5.25 -11.35 -8.08
N GLY A 203 -5.10 -11.23 -6.76
CA GLY A 203 -3.92 -11.67 -6.02
C GLY A 203 -4.17 -13.01 -5.36
N PHE A 204 -3.30 -13.96 -5.66
CA PHE A 204 -3.35 -15.31 -5.14
C PHE A 204 -2.47 -15.40 -3.89
N LEU A 205 -3.09 -15.67 -2.74
CA LEU A 205 -2.40 -15.77 -1.47
C LEU A 205 -2.35 -17.25 -1.04
N PRO A 206 -1.18 -17.75 -0.60
CA PRO A 206 -1.02 -19.13 -0.10
C PRO A 206 -1.59 -19.25 1.32
N LEU A 207 -2.85 -18.86 1.52
CA LEU A 207 -3.50 -18.77 2.82
C LEU A 207 -4.78 -19.59 2.82
N LYS A 208 -4.90 -20.52 3.77
CA LYS A 208 -6.14 -21.25 4.04
C LYS A 208 -6.91 -20.59 5.18
N LEU A 209 -8.21 -20.42 4.99
CA LEU A 209 -9.14 -20.10 6.07
C LEU A 209 -9.27 -21.33 7.00
N ARG A 210 -8.76 -21.22 8.23
CA ARG A 210 -8.78 -22.31 9.23
C ARG A 210 -9.98 -22.24 10.15
N SER A 211 -10.45 -21.03 10.47
CA SER A 211 -11.62 -20.81 11.32
C SER A 211 -12.29 -19.48 10.97
N THR A 212 -13.60 -19.40 11.15
CA THR A 212 -14.39 -18.19 10.93
C THR A 212 -15.49 -18.06 11.97
N SER A 213 -15.82 -16.84 12.33
CA SER A 213 -16.95 -16.48 13.18
C SER A 213 -17.49 -15.10 12.81
N ALA A 214 -18.57 -14.69 13.49
CA ALA A 214 -19.10 -13.33 13.35
C ALA A 214 -18.08 -12.23 13.69
N ARG A 215 -17.04 -12.52 14.50
CA ARG A 215 -16.07 -11.53 14.99
C ARG A 215 -14.71 -11.61 14.34
N TYR A 216 -14.33 -12.76 13.80
CA TYR A 216 -13.00 -12.94 13.22
C TYR A 216 -12.94 -14.02 12.15
N ASP A 217 -11.93 -13.93 11.29
CA ASP A 217 -11.45 -15.02 10.45
C ASP A 217 -9.98 -15.29 10.76
N PHE A 218 -9.61 -16.56 10.84
CA PHE A 218 -8.23 -16.99 11.05
C PHE A 218 -7.70 -17.69 9.80
N TYR A 219 -6.59 -17.17 9.28
CA TYR A 219 -5.89 -17.68 8.11
C TYR A 219 -4.52 -18.20 8.51
N GLN A 220 -4.09 -19.27 7.85
CA GLN A 220 -2.76 -19.84 8.02
C GLN A 220 -2.18 -20.22 6.65
N ARG A 221 -0.89 -19.96 6.47
CA ARG A 221 -0.11 -20.39 5.32
C ARG A 221 0.16 -21.88 5.39
N ASP A 222 0.17 -22.56 4.24
CA ASP A 222 0.68 -23.93 4.12
C ASP A 222 2.17 -23.95 3.82
#